data_AF-A0AB72WX29-F1
#
_entry.id   AF-A0AB72WX29-F1
#
_cell.length_a   1.000
_cell.length_b   1.000
_cell.length_c   1.000
_cell.angle_alpha   90.00
_cell.angle_beta   90.00
_cell.angle_gamma   90.00
#
_symmetry.space_group_name_H-M   'P 1'
#
loop_
_entity.id
_entity.type
_entity.pdbx_description
1 polymer ?
#
loop_
_entity_poly.entity_id
_entity_poly.type
_entity_poly.pdbx_seq_one_letter_code
_entity_poly.pdbx_strand_id
1 'polypeptide(L)'
;MTAEEAFNAAALAACGKVEWASRAVFWSAVRFGMKAVEVARWADAEERWSALWWVAVVEHLPPIPEAPLVGASPSVMRAKTHLGRMYQIMGARRPDVLR
;
A
#
# COMPACT_ATOMS: atom_id res chain seq x y z
N MET A 1 -1.20 -3.44 17.90
CA MET A 1 -0.73 -2.15 17.39
C MET A 1 -1.80 -1.11 17.71
N THR A 2 -1.46 -0.11 18.49
CA THR A 2 -2.34 1.02 18.82
C THR A 2 -2.44 2.00 17.63
N ALA A 3 -3.39 2.94 17.69
CA ALA A 3 -3.51 3.97 16.66
C ALA A 3 -2.25 4.86 16.58
N GLU A 4 -1.68 5.24 17.73
CA GLU A 4 -0.45 6.03 17.81
C GLU A 4 0.77 5.26 17.27
N GLU A 5 0.92 3.98 17.63
CA GLU A 5 1.97 3.12 17.07
C GLU A 5 1.86 3.01 15.54
N ALA A 6 0.63 2.87 15.04
CA ALA A 6 0.36 2.82 13.60
C ALA A 6 0.67 4.15 12.90
N PHE A 7 0.36 5.29 13.54
CA PHE A 7 0.69 6.62 13.02
C PHE A 7 2.20 6.83 12.92
N ASN A 8 2.93 6.49 13.98
CA ASN A 8 4.40 6.59 14.00
C ASN A 8 5.04 5.68 12.95
N ALA A 9 4.54 4.45 12.79
CA ALA A 9 4.99 3.55 11.73
C ALA A 9 4.70 4.12 10.33
N ALA A 10 3.53 4.71 10.12
CA ALA A 10 3.16 5.35 8.85
C ALA A 10 4.05 6.55 8.52
N ALA A 11 4.35 7.42 9.49
CA ALA A 11 5.21 8.58 9.30
C ALA A 11 6.63 8.17 8.87
N LEU A 12 7.17 7.11 9.47
CA LEU A 12 8.49 6.57 9.10
C LEU A 12 8.48 5.93 7.71
N ALA A 13 7.44 5.16 7.38
CA ALA A 13 7.30 4.49 6.08
C ALA A 13 7.05 5.48 4.93
N ALA A 14 6.23 6.53 5.16
CA ALA A 14 5.97 7.58 4.19
C ALA A 14 7.25 8.37 3.83
N CYS A 15 8.15 8.55 4.80
CA CYS A 15 9.48 9.12 4.55
C CYS A 15 10.45 8.20 3.77
N GLY A 16 10.02 6.99 3.40
CA GLY A 16 10.87 5.98 2.74
C GLY A 16 11.95 5.38 3.65
N LYS A 17 11.85 5.57 4.98
CA LYS A 17 12.85 5.08 5.93
C LYS A 17 12.70 3.60 6.28
N VAL A 18 11.50 3.04 6.08
CA VAL A 18 11.15 1.65 6.42
C VAL A 18 10.01 1.17 5.54
N GLU A 19 9.85 -0.16 5.44
CA GLU A 19 8.70 -0.79 4.78
C GLU A 19 7.39 -0.57 5.56
N TRP A 20 6.26 -0.68 4.86
CA TRP A 20 4.93 -0.55 5.46
C TRP A 20 4.60 -1.73 6.37
N ALA A 21 4.38 -1.45 7.66
CA ALA A 21 4.14 -2.48 8.68
C ALA A 21 2.87 -3.32 8.44
N SER A 22 1.84 -2.77 7.78
CA SER A 22 0.65 -3.53 7.37
C SER A 22 -0.16 -2.79 6.29
N ARG A 23 -1.12 -3.50 5.68
CA ARG A 23 -2.10 -2.92 4.74
C ARG A 23 -2.93 -1.83 5.41
N ALA A 24 -3.35 -2.04 6.65
CA ALA A 24 -4.12 -1.04 7.40
C ALA A 24 -3.29 0.24 7.57
N VAL A 25 -2.00 0.12 7.90
CA VAL A 25 -1.13 1.29 8.13
C VAL A 25 -0.97 2.08 6.83
N PHE A 26 -0.73 1.38 5.73
CA PHE A 26 -0.64 1.98 4.40
C PHE A 26 -1.93 2.71 4.01
N TRP A 27 -3.08 2.04 4.07
CA TRP A 27 -4.34 2.63 3.61
C TRP A 27 -4.87 3.73 4.54
N SER A 28 -4.60 3.66 5.85
CA SER A 28 -4.84 4.79 6.75
C SER A 28 -3.98 6.00 6.35
N ALA A 29 -2.70 5.80 6.03
CA ALA A 29 -1.83 6.87 5.55
C ALA A 29 -2.28 7.46 4.21
N VAL A 30 -2.73 6.63 3.26
CA VAL A 30 -3.33 7.11 2.00
C VAL A 30 -4.53 8.02 2.27
N ARG A 31 -5.46 7.58 3.13
CA ARG A 31 -6.72 8.31 3.44
C ARG A 31 -6.47 9.57 4.28
N PHE A 32 -5.50 9.51 5.17
CA PHE A 32 -5.07 10.65 5.97
C PHE A 32 -4.35 11.70 5.10
N GLY A 33 -3.58 11.20 4.12
CA GLY A 33 -2.73 11.96 3.21
C GLY A 33 -1.26 11.69 3.52
N MET A 34 -0.52 11.12 2.56
CA MET A 34 0.88 10.72 2.75
C MET A 34 1.77 11.89 3.17
N LYS A 35 1.62 13.06 2.55
CA LYS A 35 2.38 14.25 2.97
C LYS A 35 1.93 14.81 4.32
N ALA A 36 0.66 14.63 4.67
CA ALA A 36 0.15 15.07 5.97
C ALA A 36 0.70 14.19 7.11
N VAL A 37 0.78 12.87 6.91
CA VAL A 37 1.34 11.95 7.92
C VAL A 37 2.84 12.16 8.15
N GLU A 38 3.59 12.61 7.12
CA GLU A 38 5.02 12.94 7.24
C GLU A 38 5.28 14.15 8.17
N VAL A 39 4.39 15.14 8.18
CA VAL A 39 4.62 16.43 8.85
C VAL A 39 3.80 16.62 10.13
N ALA A 40 2.68 15.91 10.28
CA ALA A 40 1.78 16.08 11.41
C ALA A 40 2.39 15.51 12.69
N ARG A 41 2.11 16.16 13.82
CA ARG A 41 2.38 15.60 15.15
C ARG A 41 1.19 14.77 15.58
N TRP A 42 1.43 13.75 16.41
CA TRP A 42 0.36 12.89 16.92
C TRP A 42 -0.79 13.68 17.56
N ALA A 43 -0.47 14.68 18.39
CA ALA A 43 -1.47 15.51 19.07
C ALA A 43 -2.45 16.22 18.11
N ASP A 44 -2.02 16.55 16.89
CA ASP A 44 -2.85 17.21 15.88
C ASP A 44 -3.59 16.20 14.98
N ALA A 45 -3.09 14.96 14.92
CA ALA A 45 -3.57 13.91 14.05
C ALA A 45 -4.47 12.89 14.76
N GLU A 46 -4.42 12.82 16.09
CA GLU A 46 -4.97 11.74 16.92
C GLU A 46 -6.40 11.36 16.54
N GLU A 47 -7.32 12.33 16.56
CA GLU A 47 -8.75 12.08 16.34
C GLU A 47 -9.00 11.53 14.93
N ARG A 48 -8.52 12.25 13.91
CA ARG A 48 -8.74 11.89 12.50
C ARG A 48 -8.02 10.60 12.13
N TRP A 49 -6.77 10.44 12.58
CA TRP A 49 -6.01 9.22 12.33
C TRP A 49 -6.69 8.02 12.99
N SER A 50 -7.08 8.12 14.26
CA SER A 50 -7.70 7.02 15.00
C SER A 50 -8.99 6.55 14.32
N ALA A 51 -9.82 7.47 13.82
CA ALA A 51 -11.01 7.12 13.05
C ALA A 51 -10.67 6.34 11.77
N LEU A 52 -9.70 6.83 10.99
CA LEU A 52 -9.27 6.18 9.74
C LEU A 52 -8.58 4.82 9.98
N TRP A 53 -7.79 4.73 11.04
CA TRP A 53 -7.14 3.50 11.49
C TRP A 53 -8.16 2.44 11.87
N TRP A 54 -9.17 2.82 12.67
CA TRP A 54 -10.22 1.89 13.08
C TRP A 54 -10.95 1.27 11.88
N VAL A 55 -11.34 2.09 10.90
CA VAL A 55 -11.97 1.58 9.67
C VAL A 55 -11.02 0.66 8.91
N ALA A 56 -9.75 1.07 8.74
CA ALA A 56 -8.77 0.29 7.99
C ALA A 56 -8.45 -1.07 8.63
N VAL A 57 -8.53 -1.19 9.95
CA VAL A 57 -8.27 -2.46 10.67
C VAL A 57 -9.37 -3.49 10.43
N VAL A 58 -10.63 -3.06 10.31
CA VAL A 58 -11.78 -3.97 10.15
C VAL A 58 -12.17 -4.22 8.69
N GLU A 59 -11.73 -3.36 7.79
CA GLU A 59 -12.06 -3.44 6.37
C GLU A 59 -11.18 -4.45 5.62
N HIS A 60 -11.75 -5.07 4.58
CA HIS A 60 -10.97 -5.81 3.61
C HIS A 60 -10.18 -4.86 2.68
N LEU A 61 -8.95 -4.62 3.12
CA LEU A 61 -7.80 -4.10 2.38
C LEU A 61 -7.78 -4.30 0.85
N PRO A 62 -7.30 -3.40 -0.01
CA PRO A 62 -6.52 -3.81 -1.19
C PRO A 62 -5.07 -4.17 -0.80
N PRO A 63 -4.33 -4.95 -1.61
CA PRO A 63 -2.90 -5.14 -1.37
C PRO A 63 -2.16 -3.80 -1.51
N ILE A 64 -1.00 -3.67 -0.84
CA ILE A 64 -0.14 -2.49 -0.98
C ILE A 64 0.46 -2.51 -2.40
N PRO A 65 0.32 -1.44 -3.20
CA PRO A 65 0.95 -1.35 -4.51
C PRO A 65 2.48 -1.54 -4.40
N GLU A 66 3.07 -2.25 -5.36
CA GLU A 66 4.53 -2.44 -5.47
C GLU A 66 5.23 -3.18 -4.31
N ALA A 67 4.52 -3.50 -3.23
CA ALA A 67 5.03 -4.39 -2.20
C ALA A 67 5.36 -5.75 -2.85
N PRO A 68 6.55 -6.34 -2.56
CA PRO A 68 6.85 -7.70 -2.98
C PRO A 68 5.70 -8.60 -2.55
N LEU A 69 5.11 -9.34 -3.50
CA LEU A 69 4.03 -10.28 -3.24
C LEU A 69 4.59 -11.47 -2.44
N VAL A 70 4.93 -11.25 -1.17
CA VAL A 70 5.34 -12.33 -0.27
C VAL A 70 4.09 -13.16 0.01
N GLY A 71 4.04 -14.36 -0.57
CA GLY A 71 2.91 -15.29 -0.40
C GLY A 71 1.79 -15.17 -1.45
N ALA A 72 2.06 -14.68 -2.67
CA ALA A 72 1.09 -14.81 -3.76
C ALA A 72 0.70 -16.28 -3.96
N SER A 73 -0.59 -16.58 -3.78
CA SER A 73 -1.15 -17.89 -4.13
C SER A 73 -0.76 -18.24 -5.58
N PRO A 74 -0.47 -19.52 -5.90
CA PRO A 74 0.03 -19.95 -7.22
C PRO A 74 -0.79 -19.43 -8.42
N SER A 75 -2.05 -19.03 -8.17
CA SER A 75 -2.97 -18.42 -9.13
C SER A 75 -2.47 -17.09 -9.72
N VAL A 76 -1.83 -16.21 -8.94
CA VAL A 76 -1.38 -14.90 -9.43
C VAL A 76 -0.14 -15.03 -10.31
N MET A 77 0.79 -15.93 -9.94
CA MET A 77 1.96 -16.24 -10.78
C MET A 77 1.52 -16.91 -12.09
N ARG A 78 0.54 -17.83 -12.03
CA ARG A 78 -0.08 -18.41 -13.23
C ARG A 78 -0.76 -17.34 -14.09
N ALA A 79 -1.47 -16.38 -13.51
CA ALA A 79 -2.11 -15.31 -14.25
C ALA A 79 -1.09 -14.43 -15.00
N LYS A 80 0.02 -14.07 -14.36
CA LYS A 80 1.12 -13.32 -15.01
C LYS A 80 1.77 -14.13 -16.14
N THR A 81 2.03 -15.41 -15.94
CA THR A 81 2.57 -16.29 -16.98
C THR A 81 1.59 -16.47 -18.15
N HIS A 82 0.29 -16.58 -17.86
CA HIS A 82 -0.73 -16.71 -18.89
C HIS A 82 -0.86 -15.42 -19.72
N LEU A 83 -0.85 -14.25 -19.05
CA LEU A 83 -0.81 -12.95 -19.72
C LEU A 83 0.45 -12.77 -20.56
N GLY A 84 1.62 -13.16 -20.05
CA GLY A 84 2.88 -13.14 -20.81
C GLY A 84 2.82 -14.00 -22.08
N ARG A 85 2.22 -15.19 -22.00
CA ARG A 85 1.98 -16.04 -23.17
C ARG A 85 0.96 -15.43 -24.13
N MET A 86 -0.12 -14.82 -23.63
CA MET A 86 -1.08 -14.11 -24.48
C MET A 86 -0.43 -12.96 -25.23
N TYR A 87 0.44 -12.17 -24.61
CA TYR A 87 1.18 -11.11 -25.30
C TYR A 87 2.12 -11.64 -26.40
N GLN A 88 2.75 -12.79 -26.17
CA GLN A 88 3.58 -13.46 -27.18
C GLN A 88 2.75 -14.01 -28.35
N ILE A 89 1.55 -14.55 -28.08
CA ILE A 89 0.64 -15.06 -29.11
C ILE A 89 0.01 -13.92 -29.92
N MET A 90 -0.36 -12.81 -29.27
CA MET A 90 -1.00 -11.66 -29.93
C MET A 90 -0.01 -10.74 -30.65
N GLY A 91 1.30 -10.98 -30.57
CA GLY A 91 2.33 -10.18 -31.26
C GLY A 91 2.34 -8.70 -30.87
N ALA A 92 1.83 -8.34 -29.68
CA ALA A 92 1.64 -6.96 -29.29
C ALA A 92 2.93 -6.34 -28.73
N ARG A 93 3.39 -5.28 -29.39
CA ARG A 93 4.50 -4.41 -28.99
C ARG A 93 4.40 -4.04 -27.51
N ARG A 94 5.54 -4.05 -26.82
CA ARG A 94 5.70 -3.40 -25.50
C ARG A 94 5.10 -1.98 -25.56
N PRO A 95 4.28 -1.55 -24.59
CA PRO A 95 4.10 -0.14 -24.33
C PRO A 95 5.32 0.36 -23.55
N ASP A 96 6.49 0.34 -24.19
CA ASP A 96 7.63 1.14 -23.76
C ASP A 96 7.44 2.54 -24.39
N VAL A 97 7.54 3.56 -23.53
CA VAL A 97 7.76 4.99 -23.84
C VAL A 97 6.53 5.82 -24.22
N LEU A 98 5.89 6.43 -23.21
CA LEU A 98 5.46 7.82 -23.33
C LEU A 98 6.43 8.67 -22.50
N ARG A 99 7.27 9.39 -23.23
CA ARG A 99 8.09 10.52 -22.79
C ARG A 99 7.40 11.78 -23.30
#